data_AF-A0A2W0FBQ7-F1
#
_entry.id   AF-A0A2W0FBQ7-F1
#
_cell.length_a   1.000
_cell.length_b   1.000
_cell.length_c   1.000
_cell.angle_alpha   90.00
_cell.angle_beta   90.00
_cell.angle_gamma   90.00
#
_symmetry.space_group_name_H-M   'P 1'
#
loop_
_entity.id
_entity.type
_entity.pdbx_description
1 polymer ?
#
loop_
_entity_poly.entity_id
_entity_poly.type
_entity_poly.pdbx_seq_one_letter_code
_entity_poly.pdbx_strand_id
1 'polypeptide(L)'
;MDYPKSVPSVGLVNGKFVDENPVTGQVGSLISSDWGNAVTDELLNVIRAGGKEPAEAEHDQLLAAIKAIVRDSIPPEKIRSTLAEYGITDAYTKSVTYTKAEIEALLKNMSALPVGAMVPFPKGVVPAGFLEVDGSVQSTATYPDLAVYLGTTFNTGGEGEGNFRLPESRGEFLRGWDHG
;
A
#
# COMPACT_ATOMS: atom_id res chain seq x y z
N MET A 1 7.49 34.11 -12.40
CA MET A 1 7.46 35.37 -13.14
C MET A 1 6.75 36.42 -12.31
N ASP A 2 7.48 37.48 -11.93
CA ASP A 2 6.99 38.76 -11.42
C ASP A 2 7.55 39.88 -12.33
N TYR A 3 7.15 41.14 -12.12
CA TYR A 3 7.74 42.27 -12.83
C TYR A 3 9.29 42.27 -12.72
N PRO A 4 10.01 42.65 -13.80
CA PRO A 4 11.48 42.56 -13.83
C PRO A 4 12.11 43.64 -12.94
N LYS A 5 12.56 43.27 -11.73
CA LYS A 5 13.20 44.16 -10.76
C LYS A 5 14.73 44.07 -10.82
N SER A 6 15.27 42.98 -11.36
CA SER A 6 16.70 42.70 -11.41
C SER A 6 17.43 43.29 -12.62
N VAL A 7 16.70 43.65 -13.68
CA VAL A 7 17.29 44.21 -14.90
C VAL A 7 17.47 45.73 -14.73
N PRO A 8 18.70 46.28 -14.82
CA PRO A 8 18.91 47.71 -14.72
C PRO A 8 18.26 48.49 -15.86
N SER A 9 17.83 49.73 -15.60
CA SER A 9 17.38 50.68 -16.62
C SER A 9 16.16 50.25 -17.46
N VAL A 10 15.35 49.31 -16.96
CA VAL A 10 14.06 48.92 -17.58
C VAL A 10 12.97 50.00 -17.50
N GLY A 11 13.24 51.11 -16.80
CA GLY A 11 12.32 52.24 -16.70
C GLY A 11 11.05 51.90 -15.92
N LEU A 12 11.13 51.00 -14.93
CA LEU A 12 10.00 50.73 -14.03
C LEU A 12 9.93 51.78 -12.92
N VAL A 13 8.71 52.18 -12.57
CA VAL A 13 8.44 53.01 -11.38
C VAL A 13 7.48 52.24 -10.49
N ASN A 14 7.81 52.11 -9.20
CA ASN A 14 7.07 51.30 -8.22
C ASN A 14 6.84 49.84 -8.68
N GLY A 15 7.76 49.30 -9.47
CA GLY A 15 7.68 47.93 -9.98
C GLY A 15 6.69 47.72 -11.13
N LYS A 16 6.22 48.78 -11.80
CA LYS A 16 5.38 48.71 -13.00
C LYS A 16 5.99 49.48 -14.17
N PHE A 17 5.61 49.10 -15.39
CA PHE A 17 6.01 49.82 -16.59
C PHE A 17 5.35 51.20 -16.59
N VAL A 18 6.08 52.22 -17.05
CA VAL A 18 5.60 53.61 -17.14
C VAL A 18 6.04 54.23 -18.45
N ASP A 19 5.23 55.13 -18.99
CA ASP A 19 5.61 55.87 -20.19
C ASP A 19 6.56 57.02 -19.86
N GLU A 20 7.26 57.52 -20.88
CA GLU A 20 8.14 58.68 -20.76
C GLU A 20 7.32 59.93 -20.43
N ASN A 21 7.83 60.76 -19.52
CA ASN A 21 7.29 62.09 -19.26
C ASN A 21 8.35 63.16 -19.52
N PRO A 22 8.31 63.81 -20.70
CA PRO A 22 9.27 64.85 -21.07
C PRO A 22 9.23 66.09 -20.18
N VAL A 23 8.11 66.33 -19.48
CA VAL A 23 7.93 67.52 -18.63
C VAL A 23 8.62 67.35 -17.28
N THR A 24 8.60 66.14 -16.73
CA THR A 24 9.24 65.82 -15.44
C THR A 24 10.61 65.17 -15.61
N GLY A 25 11.05 64.92 -16.86
CA GLY A 25 12.29 64.21 -17.16
C GLY A 25 12.25 62.72 -16.81
N GLN A 26 11.06 62.14 -16.63
CA GLN A 26 10.92 60.72 -16.32
C GLN A 26 11.21 59.90 -17.57
N VAL A 27 12.24 59.05 -17.50
CA VAL A 27 12.55 58.09 -18.57
C VAL A 27 11.50 56.98 -18.54
N GLY A 28 10.91 56.71 -19.70
CA GLY A 28 9.91 55.64 -19.86
C GLY A 28 10.53 54.24 -19.90
N SER A 29 9.66 53.25 -19.75
CA SER A 29 9.96 51.85 -20.00
C SER A 29 10.26 51.58 -21.48
N LEU A 30 11.02 50.51 -21.75
CA LEU A 30 11.37 50.09 -23.11
C LEU A 30 10.16 49.62 -23.95
N ILE A 31 9.07 49.24 -23.28
CA ILE A 31 7.79 48.86 -23.85
C ILE A 31 6.71 49.78 -23.33
N SER A 32 5.59 49.92 -24.05
CA SER A 32 4.49 50.76 -23.58
C SER A 32 3.94 50.28 -22.25
N SER A 33 3.64 51.22 -21.36
CA SER A 33 3.14 50.92 -20.02
C SER A 33 1.82 50.15 -20.06
N ASP A 34 0.91 50.55 -20.96
CA ASP A 34 -0.37 49.90 -21.17
C ASP A 34 -0.21 48.40 -21.51
N TRP A 35 0.64 48.07 -22.48
CA TRP A 35 0.81 46.68 -22.92
C TRP A 35 1.60 45.86 -21.89
N GLY A 36 2.72 46.40 -21.39
CA GLY A 36 3.59 45.69 -20.45
C GLY A 36 2.87 45.35 -19.14
N ASN A 37 2.11 46.30 -18.60
CA ASN A 37 1.34 46.08 -17.38
C ASN A 37 0.17 45.13 -17.63
N ALA A 38 -0.58 45.29 -18.74
CA ALA A 38 -1.73 44.43 -19.03
C ALA A 38 -1.32 42.95 -19.16
N VAL A 39 -0.27 42.65 -19.94
CA VAL A 39 0.21 41.27 -20.10
C VAL A 39 0.75 40.72 -18.79
N THR A 40 1.54 41.50 -18.05
CA THR A 40 2.12 41.03 -16.79
C THR A 40 1.03 40.78 -15.76
N ASP A 41 0.06 41.67 -15.61
CA ASP A 41 -1.04 41.51 -14.66
C ASP A 41 -1.91 40.28 -14.99
N GLU A 42 -2.20 39.98 -16.27
CA GLU A 42 -2.90 38.75 -16.68
C GLU A 42 -2.15 37.48 -16.24
N LEU A 43 -0.83 37.42 -16.48
CA LEU A 43 -0.02 36.28 -16.07
C LEU A 43 0.04 36.13 -14.54
N LEU A 44 0.16 37.24 -13.82
CA LEU A 44 0.15 37.25 -12.37
C LEU A 44 -1.19 36.79 -11.78
N ASN A 45 -2.31 37.15 -12.43
CA ASN A 45 -3.63 36.71 -12.02
C ASN A 45 -3.75 35.18 -12.11
N VAL A 46 -3.25 34.57 -13.20
CA VAL A 46 -3.23 33.10 -13.33
C VAL A 46 -2.33 32.46 -12.27
N ILE A 47 -1.14 33.01 -12.04
CA ILE A 47 -0.17 32.51 -11.05
C ILE A 47 -0.79 32.50 -9.64
N ARG A 48 -1.42 33.62 -9.26
CA ARG A 48 -2.11 33.77 -7.97
C ARG A 48 -3.34 32.87 -7.85
N ALA A 49 -4.12 32.72 -8.93
CA ALA A 49 -5.27 31.82 -8.96
C ALA A 49 -4.85 30.35 -8.74
N GLY A 50 -3.67 29.96 -9.22
CA GLY A 50 -3.07 28.65 -8.92
C GLY A 50 -2.37 28.55 -7.55
N GLY A 51 -2.57 29.53 -6.66
CA GLY A 51 -2.01 29.54 -5.30
C GLY A 51 -0.49 29.73 -5.23
N LYS A 52 0.12 30.29 -6.29
CA LYS A 52 1.57 30.57 -6.33
C LYS A 52 1.84 32.05 -6.05
N GLU A 53 2.92 32.31 -5.35
CA GLU A 53 3.43 33.67 -5.15
C GLU A 53 4.36 34.04 -6.33
N PRO A 54 4.06 35.10 -7.10
CA PRO A 54 4.90 35.52 -8.21
C PRO A 54 6.33 35.85 -7.77
N ALA A 55 7.31 35.27 -8.47
CA ALA A 55 8.73 35.51 -8.25
C ALA A 55 9.46 35.71 -9.58
N GLU A 56 10.30 36.75 -9.67
CA GLU A 56 11.03 37.09 -10.90
C GLU A 56 11.99 35.97 -11.35
N ALA A 57 12.68 35.33 -10.40
CA ALA A 57 13.66 34.28 -10.68
C ALA A 57 13.06 32.94 -11.12
N GLU A 58 11.74 32.76 -10.99
CA GLU A 58 11.06 31.51 -11.27
C GLU A 58 10.39 31.53 -12.65
N HIS A 59 10.80 30.61 -13.53
CA HIS A 59 10.39 30.60 -14.93
C HIS A 59 9.31 29.55 -15.28
N ASP A 60 8.83 28.78 -14.30
CA ASP A 60 7.83 27.73 -14.48
C ASP A 60 6.50 28.01 -13.75
N GLN A 61 6.37 29.15 -13.07
CA GLN A 61 5.22 29.45 -12.20
C GLN A 61 3.89 29.44 -12.93
N LEU A 62 3.84 29.89 -14.19
CA LEU A 62 2.63 29.83 -15.00
C LEU A 62 2.19 28.38 -15.23
N LEU A 63 3.13 27.50 -15.58
CA LEU A 63 2.87 26.08 -15.77
C LEU A 63 2.41 25.42 -14.46
N ALA A 64 3.09 25.73 -13.35
CA ALA A 64 2.74 25.22 -12.03
C ALA A 64 1.35 25.66 -11.59
N ALA A 65 0.98 26.91 -11.85
CA ALA A 65 -0.34 27.46 -11.53
C ALA A 65 -1.45 26.82 -12.37
N ILE A 66 -1.26 26.67 -13.69
CA ILE A 66 -2.24 26.00 -14.56
C ILE A 66 -2.47 24.55 -14.11
N LYS A 67 -1.41 23.81 -13.78
CA LYS A 67 -1.53 22.44 -13.25
C LYS A 67 -2.36 22.39 -11.96
N ALA A 68 -2.16 23.35 -11.05
CA ALA A 68 -2.92 23.46 -9.82
C ALA A 68 -4.40 23.78 -10.10
N ILE A 69 -4.67 24.79 -10.92
CA ILE A 69 -6.04 25.18 -11.31
C ILE A 69 -6.78 23.99 -11.94
N VAL A 70 -6.15 23.26 -12.86
CA VAL A 70 -6.75 22.09 -13.52
C VAL A 70 -7.06 21.00 -12.50
N ARG A 71 -6.15 20.72 -11.56
CA ARG A 71 -6.37 19.75 -10.50
C ARG A 71 -7.55 20.13 -9.60
N ASP A 72 -7.60 21.39 -9.18
CA ASP A 72 -8.64 21.89 -8.27
C ASP A 72 -9.99 22.08 -8.97
N SER A 73 -9.98 22.22 -10.30
CA SER A 73 -11.20 22.25 -11.14
C SER A 73 -11.88 20.89 -11.26
N ILE A 74 -11.23 19.80 -10.82
CA ILE A 74 -11.83 18.47 -10.75
C ILE A 74 -12.38 18.29 -9.34
N PRO A 75 -13.71 18.24 -9.16
CA PRO A 75 -14.31 17.98 -7.87
C PRO A 75 -13.80 16.64 -7.30
N PRO A 76 -13.52 16.54 -5.99
CA PRO A 76 -13.00 15.32 -5.38
C PRO A 76 -13.85 14.07 -5.70
N GLU A 77 -15.17 14.22 -5.80
CA GLU A 77 -16.11 13.15 -6.15
C GLU A 77 -15.99 12.65 -7.60
N LYS A 78 -15.34 13.41 -8.48
CA LYS A 78 -15.07 13.02 -9.88
C LYS A 78 -13.69 12.40 -10.06
N ILE A 79 -12.84 12.42 -9.02
CA ILE A 79 -11.54 11.76 -9.04
C ILE A 79 -11.77 10.28 -8.75
N ARG A 80 -11.78 9.49 -9.82
CA ARG A 80 -11.90 8.03 -9.72
C ARG A 80 -10.58 7.46 -9.21
N SER A 81 -10.60 6.73 -8.10
CA SER A 81 -9.42 6.13 -7.46
C SER A 81 -9.49 4.61 -7.34
N THR A 82 -10.68 4.04 -7.53
CA THR A 82 -10.89 2.59 -7.50
C THR A 82 -11.22 2.05 -8.88
N LEU A 83 -10.89 0.78 -9.12
CA LEU A 83 -11.22 0.08 -10.38
C LEU A 83 -12.73 0.09 -10.67
N ALA A 84 -13.56 0.00 -9.62
CA ALA A 84 -15.01 0.05 -9.71
C ALA A 84 -15.50 1.41 -10.24
N GLU A 85 -14.92 2.52 -9.76
CA GLU A 85 -15.26 3.85 -10.25
C GLU A 85 -14.90 4.04 -11.72
N TYR A 86 -13.85 3.38 -12.23
CA TYR A 86 -13.50 3.37 -13.64
C TYR A 86 -14.40 2.47 -14.51
N GLY A 87 -15.29 1.67 -13.91
CA GLY A 87 -16.14 0.71 -14.63
C GLY A 87 -15.37 -0.50 -15.16
N ILE A 88 -14.21 -0.81 -14.58
CA ILE A 88 -13.38 -1.96 -14.95
C ILE A 88 -13.98 -3.20 -14.27
N THR A 89 -14.51 -4.12 -15.08
CA THR A 89 -15.22 -5.33 -14.62
C THR A 89 -14.44 -6.62 -14.80
N ASP A 90 -13.33 -6.58 -15.54
CA ASP A 90 -12.46 -7.71 -15.90
C ASP A 90 -11.18 -7.78 -15.05
N ALA A 91 -10.99 -6.86 -14.09
CA ALA A 91 -9.88 -6.89 -13.16
C ALA A 91 -10.19 -7.77 -11.94
N TYR A 92 -9.24 -8.64 -11.58
CA TYR A 92 -9.31 -9.42 -10.34
C TYR A 92 -9.22 -8.49 -9.13
N THR A 93 -10.35 -8.31 -8.44
CA THR A 93 -10.41 -7.57 -7.19
C THR A 93 -9.92 -8.43 -6.03
N LYS A 94 -9.50 -7.81 -4.91
CA LYS A 94 -9.07 -8.50 -3.68
C LYS A 94 -10.12 -9.49 -3.15
N SER A 95 -11.40 -9.28 -3.48
CA SER A 95 -12.50 -10.20 -3.18
C SER A 95 -12.49 -11.50 -3.99
N VAL A 96 -11.68 -11.60 -5.06
CA VAL A 96 -11.56 -12.77 -5.93
C VAL A 96 -10.14 -13.38 -5.87
N THR A 97 -9.19 -12.71 -5.20
CA THR A 97 -7.81 -13.16 -5.08
C THR A 97 -7.43 -13.31 -3.61
N TYR A 98 -7.16 -14.55 -3.21
CA TYR A 98 -6.54 -14.83 -1.92
C TYR A 98 -5.24 -14.04 -1.81
N THR A 99 -5.05 -13.38 -0.67
CA THR A 99 -3.77 -12.75 -0.33
C THR A 99 -2.67 -13.81 -0.28
N LYS A 100 -1.41 -13.40 -0.45
CA LYS A 100 -0.26 -14.30 -0.30
C LYS A 100 -0.31 -15.10 1.01
N ALA A 101 -0.70 -14.46 2.11
CA ALA A 101 -0.83 -15.10 3.41
C ALA A 101 -1.97 -16.14 3.46
N GLU A 102 -3.11 -15.85 2.83
CA GLU A 102 -4.24 -16.81 2.73
C GLU A 102 -3.87 -18.00 1.84
N ILE A 103 -3.16 -17.77 0.74
CA ILE A 103 -2.63 -18.84 -0.13
C ILE A 103 -1.61 -19.70 0.63
N GLU A 104 -0.68 -19.08 1.36
CA GLU A 104 0.29 -19.79 2.20
C GLU A 104 -0.39 -20.60 3.31
N ALA A 105 -1.44 -20.08 3.93
CA ALA A 105 -2.24 -20.80 4.93
C ALA A 105 -2.99 -21.99 4.30
N LEU A 106 -3.60 -21.81 3.12
CA LEU A 106 -4.25 -22.88 2.36
C LEU A 106 -3.25 -23.98 1.99
N LEU A 107 -2.08 -23.61 1.47
CA LEU A 107 -1.01 -24.55 1.09
C LEU A 107 -0.43 -25.29 2.29
N LYS A 108 -0.29 -24.62 3.45
CA LYS A 108 0.20 -25.24 4.69
C LYS A 108 -0.77 -26.31 5.22
N ASN A 109 -2.06 -26.13 4.97
CA ASN A 109 -3.10 -27.09 5.37
C ASN A 109 -3.33 -28.19 4.31
N MET A 110 -2.78 -28.05 3.10
CA MET A 110 -2.77 -29.10 2.07
C MET A 110 -1.67 -30.15 2.37
N SER A 111 -1.72 -30.74 3.56
CA SER A 111 -1.08 -32.06 3.74
C SER A 111 -1.92 -33.07 2.95
N ALA A 112 -1.28 -33.87 2.09
CA ALA A 112 -1.93 -34.99 1.42
C ALA A 112 -2.34 -36.11 2.40
N LEU A 113 -1.89 -36.03 3.65
CA LEU A 113 -2.20 -36.98 4.72
C LEU A 113 -3.21 -36.37 5.69
N PRO A 114 -4.35 -37.04 5.94
CA PRO A 114 -5.32 -36.60 6.93
C PRO A 114 -4.74 -36.66 8.34
N VAL A 115 -5.29 -35.86 9.25
CA VAL A 115 -4.94 -35.89 10.68
C VAL A 115 -5.15 -37.31 11.23
N GLY A 116 -4.17 -37.79 12.00
CA GLY A 116 -4.16 -39.14 12.56
C GLY A 116 -3.49 -40.20 11.70
N ALA A 117 -3.10 -39.88 10.46
CA ALA A 117 -2.33 -40.81 9.63
C ALA A 117 -0.95 -41.10 10.25
N MET A 118 -0.63 -42.39 10.39
CA MET A 118 0.70 -42.85 10.79
C MET A 118 1.48 -43.30 9.54
N VAL A 119 2.72 -42.83 9.39
CA VAL A 119 3.59 -43.16 8.25
C VAL A 119 4.95 -43.61 8.77
N PRO A 120 5.49 -44.75 8.28
CA PRO A 120 6.82 -45.20 8.66
C PRO A 120 7.89 -44.37 7.93
N PHE A 121 8.88 -43.87 8.69
CA PHE A 121 10.04 -43.19 8.13
C PHE A 121 11.28 -44.09 8.19
N PRO A 122 12.07 -44.22 7.11
CA PRO A 122 13.24 -45.11 7.07
C PRO A 122 14.47 -44.54 7.81
N LYS A 123 14.34 -43.39 8.48
CA LYS A 123 15.39 -42.73 9.25
C LYS A 123 14.89 -42.48 10.67
N GLY A 124 15.78 -42.55 11.66
CA GLY A 124 15.48 -42.22 13.07
C GLY A 124 15.36 -40.72 13.34
N VAL A 125 14.75 -39.95 12.42
CA VAL A 125 14.52 -38.51 12.55
C VAL A 125 13.09 -38.21 12.10
N VAL A 126 12.29 -37.60 12.97
CA VAL A 126 10.91 -37.20 12.67
C VAL A 126 10.92 -35.96 11.78
N PRO A 127 10.32 -36.00 10.57
CA PRO A 127 10.24 -34.81 9.71
C PRO A 127 9.34 -33.72 10.30
N ALA A 128 9.59 -32.47 9.91
CA ALA A 128 8.74 -31.35 10.28
C ALA A 128 7.28 -31.60 9.84
N GLY A 129 6.33 -31.32 10.73
CA GLY A 129 4.91 -31.59 10.51
C GLY A 129 4.43 -32.96 11.01
N PHE A 130 5.33 -33.82 11.50
CA PHE A 130 5.00 -35.11 12.10
C PHE A 130 5.39 -35.13 13.59
N LEU A 131 4.75 -36.02 14.34
CA LEU A 131 5.08 -36.33 15.73
C LEU A 131 5.52 -37.80 15.82
N GLU A 132 6.43 -38.09 16.74
CA GLU A 132 6.77 -39.48 17.07
C GLU A 132 5.60 -40.14 17.80
N VAL A 133 5.34 -41.41 17.52
CA VAL A 133 4.29 -42.20 18.19
C VAL A 133 4.89 -42.90 19.40
N ASP A 134 5.27 -42.10 20.40
CA ASP A 134 6.12 -42.44 21.55
C ASP A 134 5.42 -42.31 22.92
N GLY A 135 4.09 -42.24 22.91
CA GLY A 135 3.29 -42.07 24.13
C GLY A 135 3.43 -40.69 24.79
N SER A 136 4.06 -39.70 24.13
CA SER A 136 4.23 -38.36 24.68
C SER A 136 2.89 -37.63 24.88
N VAL A 137 2.91 -36.67 25.81
CA VAL A 137 1.77 -35.79 26.11
C VAL A 137 1.92 -34.51 25.28
N GLN A 138 0.86 -34.14 24.58
CA GLN A 138 0.81 -33.01 23.65
C GLN A 138 -0.32 -32.04 24.02
N SER A 139 -0.16 -30.77 23.65
CA SER A 139 -1.15 -29.72 23.98
C SER A 139 -2.28 -29.64 22.96
N THR A 140 -3.51 -29.57 23.45
CA THR A 140 -4.71 -29.35 22.61
C THR A 140 -4.69 -27.98 21.94
N ALA A 141 -4.03 -26.98 22.54
CA ALA A 141 -3.87 -25.66 21.95
C ALA A 141 -2.91 -25.67 20.75
N THR A 142 -1.88 -26.53 20.79
CA THR A 142 -0.90 -26.67 19.71
C THR A 142 -1.43 -27.56 18.58
N TYR A 143 -2.15 -28.63 18.92
CA TYR A 143 -2.64 -29.63 17.97
C TYR A 143 -4.14 -29.92 18.14
N PRO A 144 -5.03 -28.94 17.88
CA PRO A 144 -6.46 -29.06 18.17
C PRO A 144 -7.13 -30.18 17.37
N ASP A 145 -6.84 -30.29 16.08
CA ASP A 145 -7.46 -31.31 15.22
C ASP A 145 -7.02 -32.73 15.61
N LEU A 146 -5.75 -32.90 16.01
CA LEU A 146 -5.23 -34.19 16.46
C LEU A 146 -5.83 -34.59 17.82
N ALA A 147 -5.99 -33.63 18.72
CA ALA A 147 -6.66 -33.85 19.99
C ALA A 147 -8.13 -34.29 19.79
N VAL A 148 -8.84 -33.65 18.86
CA VAL A 148 -10.21 -34.04 18.50
C VAL A 148 -10.25 -35.46 17.91
N TYR A 149 -9.29 -35.79 17.03
CA TYR A 149 -9.22 -37.11 16.40
C TYR A 149 -8.93 -38.25 17.40
N LEU A 150 -7.92 -38.10 18.26
CA LEU A 150 -7.53 -39.14 19.22
C LEU A 150 -8.46 -39.21 20.44
N GLY A 151 -9.06 -38.07 20.81
CA GLY A 151 -9.85 -37.93 22.02
C GLY A 151 -9.06 -38.32 23.26
N THR A 152 -9.67 -39.12 24.13
CA THR A 152 -9.06 -39.63 25.36
C THR A 152 -8.58 -41.08 25.25
N THR A 153 -8.61 -41.67 24.05
CA THR A 153 -8.35 -43.10 23.80
C THR A 153 -7.03 -43.60 24.40
N PHE A 154 -6.00 -42.77 24.37
CA PHE A 154 -4.66 -43.12 24.84
C PHE A 154 -4.30 -42.48 26.18
N ASN A 155 -5.19 -41.70 26.78
CA ASN A 155 -4.91 -41.02 28.04
C ASN A 155 -4.84 -42.02 29.18
N THR A 156 -3.92 -41.79 30.11
CA THR A 156 -3.73 -42.63 31.31
C THR A 156 -4.19 -41.93 32.58
N GLY A 157 -4.72 -40.71 32.49
CA GLY A 157 -5.22 -39.90 33.60
C GLY A 157 -4.18 -38.97 34.23
N GLY A 158 -3.04 -38.78 33.58
CA GLY A 158 -1.90 -37.99 34.07
C GLY A 158 -1.43 -36.90 33.10
N GLU A 159 -2.21 -36.58 32.08
CA GLU A 159 -1.83 -35.67 31.00
C GLU A 159 -1.84 -34.19 31.42
N GLY A 160 -2.61 -33.85 32.47
CA GLY A 160 -2.92 -32.48 32.84
C GLY A 160 -3.99 -31.85 31.96
N GLU A 161 -4.63 -30.79 32.47
CA GLU A 161 -5.70 -30.09 31.77
C GLU A 161 -5.18 -29.46 30.46
N GLY A 162 -5.96 -29.59 29.37
CA GLY A 162 -5.58 -29.04 28.06
C GLY A 162 -4.54 -29.87 27.30
N ASN A 163 -4.30 -31.12 27.69
CA ASN A 163 -3.39 -32.02 27.01
C ASN A 163 -4.04 -33.38 26.68
N PHE A 164 -3.42 -34.09 25.74
CA PHE A 164 -3.79 -35.44 25.32
C PHE A 164 -2.54 -36.29 25.10
N ARG A 165 -2.66 -37.61 25.14
CA ARG A 165 -1.55 -38.54 24.91
C ARG A 165 -1.56 -39.10 23.49
N LEU A 166 -0.38 -39.22 22.89
CA LEU A 166 -0.19 -39.95 21.64
C LEU A 166 -0.21 -41.47 21.89
N PRO A 167 -0.43 -42.30 20.86
CA PRO A 167 -0.18 -43.73 20.97
C PRO A 167 1.30 -44.02 21.23
N GLU A 168 1.62 -45.19 21.77
CA GLU A 168 2.96 -45.74 21.89
C GLU A 168 3.10 -46.92 20.94
N SER A 169 4.03 -46.83 19.98
CA SER A 169 4.24 -47.87 18.96
C SER A 169 5.71 -48.28 18.79
N ARG A 170 6.62 -47.75 19.63
CA ARG A 170 8.05 -48.08 19.52
C ARG A 170 8.27 -49.53 19.91
N GLY A 171 8.95 -50.27 19.04
CA GLY A 171 9.19 -51.70 19.22
C GLY A 171 7.98 -52.58 18.88
N GLU A 172 6.87 -52.01 18.44
CA GLU A 172 5.65 -52.73 18.06
C GLU A 172 5.55 -52.95 16.55
N PHE A 173 4.77 -53.94 16.14
CA PHE A 173 4.41 -54.18 14.74
C PHE A 173 2.98 -53.70 14.45
N LEU A 174 2.82 -52.86 13.43
CA LEU A 174 1.49 -52.49 12.92
C LEU A 174 0.85 -53.70 12.23
N ARG A 175 -0.17 -54.28 12.85
CA ARG A 175 -0.85 -55.50 12.36
C ARG A 175 -2.25 -55.30 11.76
N GLY A 176 -2.73 -54.05 11.71
CA GLY A 176 -4.10 -53.75 11.32
C GLY A 176 -5.13 -54.14 12.39
N TRP A 177 -6.37 -53.71 12.20
CA TRP A 177 -7.49 -54.04 13.09
C TRP A 177 -8.11 -55.38 12.67
N ASP A 178 -8.18 -56.35 13.59
CA ASP A 178 -8.65 -57.71 13.31
C ASP A 178 -10.19 -57.84 13.32
N HIS A 179 -10.91 -56.90 13.96
CA HIS A 179 -12.35 -56.97 14.23
C HIS A 179 -12.79 -58.20 15.08
N GLY A 180 -11.85 -58.91 15.71
CA GLY A 180 -12.12 -60.18 16.41
C GLY A 180 -12.05 -61.39 15.49
#